data_AF-A0A1G3AXQ1-F1
#
_entry.id   AF-A0A1G3AXQ1-F1
#
_cell.length_a   1.000
_cell.length_b   1.000
_cell.length_c   1.000
_cell.angle_alpha   90.00
_cell.angle_beta   90.00
_cell.angle_gamma   90.00
#
_symmetry.space_group_name_H-M   'P 1'
#
loop_
_entity.id
_entity.type
_entity.pdbx_description
1 polymer ?
#
loop_
_entity_poly.entity_id
_entity_poly.type
_entity_poly.pdbx_seq_one_letter_code
_entity_poly.pdbx_strand_id
1 'polypeptide(L)'
;MRGGEKVLEVFCELFPDAHLYTLLHNKGSLCHTIERMDIRTSFIQKLPFIREKYRNLLPIFPAAIERFDLRGYDLVLSSSHCVAKGVLTGSDTLHVCYCFTPMRYIWDMYNLYFGKERAGTITRLSTSLVLNYLRKWDVASSKRVNKFVAISKYIADRIKRNYGRESDIIFPPVDCSYFKPKPARPYRTAPARTCPNRYRRVGTRPRQKDIVGLANDVDGRAGGRSGEANGDFYLMVSPLAPNKRVDIAIESFNKLGLPLKIIGSGQEERKLQSMAGKNVELMGWQPDDVVRNHYVNCKALIFPGVEDFGIVPLEAQACGKPVIAYAKGGALETIVPLDKDKLNIKRQNGQSNNATGLFFYEQTPESLAHAVHSFEERKDLFDKQVIRKNAESFDRVIFKDKIRNYIEQKYNEFRNASS
;
A
#
# COMPACT_ATOMS: atom_id res chain seq x y z
N MET A 1 -8.74 0.64 -4.13
CA MET A 1 -7.77 1.45 -4.90
C MET A 1 -6.35 1.15 -4.45
N ARG A 2 -5.37 1.19 -5.36
CA ARG A 2 -3.93 1.01 -5.10
C ARG A 2 -3.26 2.32 -4.69
N GLY A 3 -2.01 2.24 -4.22
CA GLY A 3 -1.27 3.42 -3.74
C GLY A 3 -1.17 4.58 -4.74
N GLY A 4 -0.98 4.29 -6.04
CA GLY A 4 -0.93 5.34 -7.07
C GLY A 4 -2.28 6.02 -7.32
N GLU A 5 -3.38 5.26 -7.18
CA GLU A 5 -4.75 5.79 -7.31
C GLU A 5 -5.11 6.68 -6.10
N LYS A 6 -4.62 6.37 -4.89
CA LYS A 6 -4.78 7.24 -3.70
C LYS A 6 -4.13 8.62 -3.90
N VAL A 7 -2.97 8.67 -4.56
CA VAL A 7 -2.33 9.95 -4.93
C VAL A 7 -3.10 10.67 -6.03
N LEU A 8 -3.52 9.94 -7.07
CA LEU A 8 -4.30 10.51 -8.17
C LEU A 8 -5.62 11.13 -7.68
N GLU A 9 -6.30 10.48 -6.73
CA GLU A 9 -7.51 11.02 -6.11
C GLU A 9 -7.25 12.41 -5.51
N VAL A 10 -6.15 12.61 -4.78
CA VAL A 10 -5.79 13.92 -4.23
C VAL A 10 -5.52 14.95 -5.33
N PHE A 11 -4.90 14.55 -6.45
CA PHE A 11 -4.72 15.47 -7.59
C PHE A 11 -6.08 15.89 -8.18
N CYS A 12 -7.00 14.95 -8.36
CA CYS A 12 -8.36 15.23 -8.83
C CYS A 12 -9.17 16.11 -7.84
N GLU A 13 -8.87 16.07 -6.54
CA GLU A 13 -9.46 17.01 -5.59
C GLU A 13 -8.86 18.41 -5.64
N LEU A 14 -7.57 18.52 -5.96
CA LEU A 14 -6.89 19.81 -6.07
C LEU A 14 -7.24 20.50 -7.39
N PHE A 15 -7.48 19.73 -8.45
CA PHE A 15 -7.78 20.22 -9.79
C PHE A 15 -9.06 19.54 -10.33
N PRO A 16 -10.24 19.85 -9.78
CA PRO A 16 -11.49 19.18 -10.14
C PRO A 16 -11.92 19.42 -11.61
N ASP A 17 -11.50 20.55 -12.20
CA ASP A 17 -11.83 20.93 -13.57
C ASP A 17 -10.78 20.48 -14.61
N ALA A 18 -9.74 19.77 -14.17
CA ALA A 18 -8.68 19.30 -15.08
C ALA A 18 -9.14 18.12 -15.95
N HIS A 19 -8.61 18.03 -17.15
CA HIS A 19 -8.78 16.85 -18.00
C HIS A 19 -7.83 15.73 -17.54
N LEU A 20 -8.36 14.52 -17.33
CA LEU A 20 -7.59 13.36 -16.85
C LEU A 20 -7.24 12.43 -18.02
N TYR A 21 -5.97 12.44 -18.42
CA TYR A 21 -5.46 11.55 -19.47
C TYR A 21 -4.95 10.23 -18.90
N THR A 22 -5.38 9.11 -19.47
CA THR A 22 -4.90 7.76 -19.09
C THR A 22 -4.83 6.83 -20.29
N LEU A 23 -3.88 5.90 -20.29
CA LEU A 23 -3.83 4.90 -21.38
C LEU A 23 -5.10 4.05 -21.42
N LEU A 24 -5.56 3.61 -20.24
CA LEU A 24 -6.70 2.72 -20.07
C LEU A 24 -7.55 3.15 -18.87
N HIS A 25 -8.86 3.03 -19.00
CA HIS A 25 -9.81 3.23 -17.92
C HIS A 25 -10.82 2.08 -17.87
N ASN A 26 -11.06 1.56 -16.67
CA ASN A 26 -12.14 0.62 -16.40
C ASN A 26 -13.20 1.32 -15.55
N LYS A 27 -14.28 1.75 -16.20
CA LYS A 27 -15.34 2.52 -15.57
C LYS A 27 -15.94 1.79 -14.36
N GLY A 28 -16.06 2.49 -13.24
CA GLY A 28 -16.61 1.99 -11.98
C GLY A 28 -15.58 1.25 -11.11
N SER A 29 -14.30 1.23 -11.50
CA SER A 29 -13.25 0.61 -10.70
C SER A 29 -12.50 1.58 -9.78
N LEU A 30 -12.73 2.89 -9.94
CA LEU A 30 -12.09 3.96 -9.18
C LEU A 30 -13.10 4.67 -8.27
N CYS A 31 -12.61 5.49 -7.33
CA CYS A 31 -13.49 6.28 -6.48
C CYS A 31 -14.27 7.32 -7.29
N HIS A 32 -15.38 7.77 -6.71
CA HIS A 32 -16.25 8.78 -7.32
C HIS A 32 -15.49 10.05 -7.72
N THR A 33 -14.48 10.44 -6.94
CA THR A 33 -13.64 11.61 -7.23
C THR A 33 -12.84 11.51 -8.51
N ILE A 34 -12.33 10.32 -8.86
CA ILE A 34 -11.61 10.14 -10.13
C ILE A 34 -12.62 9.94 -11.27
N GLU A 35 -13.69 9.17 -11.04
CA GLU A 35 -14.70 8.85 -12.06
C GLU A 35 -15.49 10.06 -12.57
N ARG A 36 -15.56 11.16 -11.81
CA ARG A 36 -16.22 12.40 -12.23
C ARG A 36 -15.38 13.31 -13.14
N MET A 37 -14.09 13.04 -13.28
CA MET A 37 -13.20 13.84 -14.13
C MET A 37 -13.58 13.66 -15.62
N ASP A 38 -13.19 14.61 -16.48
CA ASP A 38 -13.19 14.37 -17.93
C ASP A 38 -12.02 13.41 -18.28
N ILE A 39 -12.32 12.10 -18.28
CA ILE A 39 -11.34 11.05 -18.52
C ILE A 39 -11.15 10.83 -20.02
N ARG A 40 -9.95 11.15 -20.52
CA ARG A 40 -9.53 10.97 -21.91
C ARG A 40 -8.61 9.77 -22.04
N THR A 41 -9.09 8.71 -22.69
CA THR A 41 -8.34 7.48 -22.89
C THR A 41 -7.53 7.47 -24.18
N SER A 42 -6.43 6.72 -24.22
CA SER A 42 -5.66 6.54 -25.46
C SER A 42 -6.39 5.69 -26.51
N PHE A 43 -5.86 5.65 -27.74
CA PHE A 43 -6.37 4.77 -28.79
C PHE A 43 -6.33 3.28 -28.41
N ILE A 44 -5.45 2.89 -27.47
CA ILE A 44 -5.31 1.52 -26.99
C ILE A 44 -6.61 1.03 -26.31
N GLN A 45 -7.40 1.93 -25.70
CA GLN A 45 -8.68 1.60 -25.07
C GLN A 45 -9.65 0.88 -26.04
N LYS A 46 -9.56 1.15 -27.35
CA LYS A 46 -10.44 0.59 -28.37
C LYS A 46 -9.96 -0.77 -28.92
N LEU A 47 -8.78 -1.26 -28.51
CA LEU A 47 -8.25 -2.52 -29.01
C LEU A 47 -9.00 -3.73 -28.41
N PRO A 48 -9.27 -4.79 -29.19
CA PRO A 48 -9.94 -5.98 -28.70
C PRO A 48 -9.09 -6.70 -27.65
N PHE A 49 -9.74 -7.30 -26.64
CA PHE A 49 -9.11 -8.06 -25.55
C PHE A 49 -8.09 -7.28 -24.69
N ILE A 50 -8.13 -5.95 -24.73
CA ILE A 50 -7.18 -5.09 -24.02
C ILE A 50 -7.15 -5.35 -22.52
N ARG A 51 -8.31 -5.65 -21.92
CA ARG A 51 -8.45 -5.88 -20.47
C ARG A 51 -7.68 -7.12 -20.00
N GLU A 52 -7.55 -8.13 -20.86
CA GLU A 52 -6.87 -9.39 -20.55
C GLU A 52 -5.38 -9.35 -20.92
N LYS A 53 -5.03 -8.68 -22.02
CA LYS A 53 -3.68 -8.71 -22.61
C LYS A 53 -2.88 -7.42 -22.44
N TYR A 54 -3.29 -6.49 -21.57
CA TYR A 54 -2.66 -5.17 -21.42
C TYR A 54 -1.14 -5.22 -21.22
N ARG A 55 -0.61 -6.23 -20.52
CA ARG A 55 0.84 -6.39 -20.27
C ARG A 55 1.64 -6.63 -21.55
N ASN A 56 1.03 -7.20 -22.58
CA ASN A 56 1.69 -7.48 -23.85
C ASN A 56 1.84 -6.22 -24.72
N LEU A 57 1.21 -5.11 -24.32
CA LEU A 57 1.23 -3.85 -25.07
C LEU A 57 2.28 -2.86 -24.56
N LEU A 58 3.16 -3.28 -23.64
CA LEU A 58 4.30 -2.49 -23.20
C LEU A 58 5.09 -1.84 -24.36
N PRO A 59 5.33 -2.49 -25.51
CA PRO A 59 6.04 -1.85 -26.63
C PRO A 59 5.27 -0.67 -27.27
N ILE A 60 3.94 -0.65 -27.15
CA ILE A 60 3.05 0.35 -27.79
C ILE A 60 2.78 1.52 -26.84
N PHE A 61 2.95 1.34 -25.53
CA PHE A 61 2.70 2.38 -24.53
C PHE A 61 3.43 3.71 -24.79
N PRO A 62 4.71 3.74 -25.22
CA PRO A 62 5.38 4.98 -25.65
C PRO A 62 4.60 5.75 -26.73
N ALA A 63 4.17 5.08 -27.79
CA ALA A 63 3.44 5.71 -28.88
C ALA A 63 2.04 6.19 -28.43
N ALA A 64 1.41 5.48 -27.49
CA ALA A 64 0.11 5.88 -26.97
C ALA A 64 0.17 7.08 -26.03
N ILE A 65 1.20 7.17 -25.19
CA ILE A 65 1.34 8.31 -24.28
C ILE A 65 1.75 9.58 -25.03
N GLU A 66 2.60 9.47 -26.05
CA GLU A 66 3.08 10.62 -26.84
C GLU A 66 2.01 11.20 -27.79
N ARG A 67 0.92 10.47 -28.04
CA ARG A 67 -0.19 10.93 -28.89
C ARG A 67 -1.21 11.80 -28.18
N PHE A 68 -1.14 11.95 -26.86
CA PHE A 68 -2.04 12.85 -26.17
C PHE A 68 -1.75 14.30 -26.56
N ASP A 69 -2.80 15.00 -26.99
CA ASP A 69 -2.71 16.43 -27.25
C ASP A 69 -2.85 17.21 -25.95
N LEU A 70 -1.73 17.76 -25.51
CA LEU A 70 -1.59 18.58 -24.31
C LEU A 70 -1.22 20.03 -24.67
N ARG A 71 -1.52 20.49 -25.89
CA ARG A 71 -1.39 21.91 -26.24
C ARG A 71 -2.44 22.74 -25.50
N GLY A 72 -2.07 23.95 -25.11
CA GLY A 72 -2.95 24.88 -24.39
C GLY A 72 -3.06 24.64 -22.89
N TYR A 73 -2.37 23.63 -22.35
CA TYR A 73 -2.21 23.50 -20.90
C TYR A 73 -0.92 24.18 -20.47
N ASP A 74 -1.03 24.95 -19.40
CA ASP A 74 0.07 25.64 -18.72
C ASP A 74 0.75 24.74 -17.68
N LEU A 75 0.04 23.75 -17.15
CA LEU A 75 0.53 22.76 -16.19
C LEU A 75 0.12 21.34 -16.58
N VAL A 76 1.09 20.42 -16.54
CA VAL A 76 0.86 18.97 -16.67
C VAL A 76 1.42 18.26 -15.45
N LEU A 77 0.55 17.54 -14.74
CA LEU A 77 0.90 16.68 -13.61
C LEU A 77 0.86 15.21 -14.04
N SER A 78 2.01 14.55 -14.18
CA SER A 78 2.05 13.13 -14.52
C SER A 78 2.24 12.26 -13.27
N SER A 79 1.24 11.45 -12.96
CA SER A 79 1.30 10.36 -11.97
C SER A 79 1.90 9.11 -12.63
N SER A 80 3.22 8.87 -12.46
CA SER A 80 3.96 7.92 -13.31
C SER A 80 4.69 6.81 -12.55
N HIS A 81 4.40 5.57 -12.94
CA HIS A 81 5.17 4.35 -12.60
C HIS A 81 5.68 3.61 -13.85
N CYS A 82 5.32 4.13 -15.03
CA CYS A 82 5.59 3.53 -16.33
C CYS A 82 5.78 4.64 -17.36
N VAL A 83 4.83 4.84 -18.26
CA VAL A 83 5.00 5.76 -19.40
C VAL A 83 4.44 7.16 -19.20
N ALA A 84 3.62 7.44 -18.16
CA ALA A 84 2.89 8.70 -18.05
C ALA A 84 3.79 9.96 -18.07
N LYS A 85 5.02 9.86 -17.56
CA LYS A 85 6.02 10.94 -17.65
C LYS A 85 6.49 11.25 -19.08
N GLY A 86 6.12 10.42 -20.05
CA GLY A 86 6.56 10.50 -21.43
C GLY A 86 5.61 11.23 -22.35
N VAL A 87 4.57 11.88 -21.83
CA VAL A 87 3.75 12.82 -22.60
C VAL A 87 4.61 13.90 -23.27
N LEU A 88 4.09 14.47 -24.36
CA LEU A 88 4.70 15.61 -25.04
C LEU A 88 4.05 16.90 -24.54
N THR A 89 4.86 17.85 -24.11
CA THR A 89 4.41 19.17 -23.63
C THR A 89 5.12 20.27 -24.39
N GLY A 90 4.50 21.46 -24.46
CA GLY A 90 5.11 22.65 -25.04
C GLY A 90 6.23 23.21 -24.16
N SER A 91 7.01 24.14 -24.69
CA SER A 91 8.04 24.87 -23.92
C SER A 91 7.43 25.85 -22.91
N ASP A 92 6.17 26.22 -23.11
CA ASP A 92 5.33 27.08 -22.27
C ASP A 92 4.51 26.31 -21.21
N THR A 93 4.63 24.98 -21.19
CA THR A 93 3.95 24.10 -20.24
C THR A 93 4.92 23.64 -19.14
N LEU A 94 4.55 23.85 -17.87
CA LEU A 94 5.25 23.22 -16.76
C LEU A 94 4.86 21.75 -16.64
N HIS A 95 5.81 20.84 -16.81
CA HIS A 95 5.62 19.41 -16.57
C HIS A 95 6.24 18.97 -15.24
N VAL A 96 5.39 18.63 -14.27
CA VAL A 96 5.79 18.00 -12.99
C VAL A 96 5.44 16.52 -13.00
N CYS A 97 6.45 15.67 -12.80
CA CYS A 97 6.27 14.23 -12.70
C CYS A 97 6.34 13.74 -11.26
N TYR A 98 5.21 13.33 -10.70
CA TYR A 98 5.15 12.55 -9.47
C TYR A 98 5.47 11.08 -9.78
N CYS A 99 6.71 10.67 -9.50
CA CYS A 99 7.26 9.40 -9.94
C CYS A 99 7.22 8.37 -8.80
N PHE A 100 6.41 7.33 -8.97
CA PHE A 100 6.37 6.20 -8.02
C PHE A 100 7.61 5.31 -8.15
N THR A 101 8.05 5.10 -9.38
CA THR A 101 9.32 4.44 -9.70
C THR A 101 9.60 4.63 -11.19
N PRO A 102 10.87 4.82 -11.59
CA PRO A 102 11.34 4.47 -12.92
C PRO A 102 10.90 3.05 -13.30
N MET A 103 10.72 2.75 -14.59
CA MET A 103 10.14 1.49 -15.10
C MET A 103 10.82 0.22 -14.54
N ARG A 104 10.41 -0.25 -13.36
CA ARG A 104 11.20 -1.22 -12.59
C ARG A 104 11.42 -2.55 -13.33
N TYR A 105 10.47 -2.93 -14.18
CA TYR A 105 10.50 -4.18 -14.96
C TYR A 105 11.61 -4.20 -16.02
N ILE A 106 11.98 -3.04 -16.55
CA ILE A 106 13.02 -2.94 -17.58
C ILE A 106 14.39 -2.66 -16.96
N TRP A 107 14.44 -2.07 -15.76
CA TRP A 107 15.68 -1.70 -15.08
C TRP A 107 16.16 -2.76 -14.07
N ASP A 108 15.31 -3.15 -13.12
CA ASP A 108 15.74 -3.88 -11.91
C ASP A 108 15.14 -5.30 -11.80
N MET A 109 14.05 -5.59 -12.52
CA MET A 109 13.27 -6.83 -12.35
C MET A 109 13.07 -7.62 -13.65
N TYR A 110 14.00 -7.49 -14.61
CA TYR A 110 13.93 -8.19 -15.90
C TYR A 110 13.72 -9.70 -15.73
N ASN A 111 14.57 -10.36 -14.94
CA ASN A 111 14.51 -11.81 -14.72
C ASN A 111 13.24 -12.25 -13.99
N LEU A 112 12.62 -11.37 -13.21
CA LEU A 112 11.40 -11.69 -12.45
C LEU A 112 10.14 -11.60 -13.31
N TYR A 113 10.12 -10.67 -14.28
CA TYR A 113 8.98 -10.46 -15.17
C TYR A 113 9.09 -11.24 -16.49
N PHE A 114 10.31 -11.52 -16.96
CA PHE A 114 10.60 -12.19 -18.23
C PHE A 114 11.48 -13.45 -18.03
N GLY A 115 11.39 -14.08 -16.86
CA GLY A 115 12.23 -15.20 -16.42
C GLY A 115 12.25 -16.43 -17.35
N LYS A 116 13.39 -17.13 -17.29
CA LYS A 116 13.94 -18.10 -18.26
C LYS A 116 13.08 -19.32 -18.62
N GLU A 117 12.01 -19.62 -17.89
CA GLU A 117 11.26 -20.88 -18.05
C GLU A 117 10.15 -20.85 -19.11
N ARG A 118 9.90 -19.71 -19.77
CA ARG A 118 8.79 -19.58 -20.74
C ARG A 118 9.16 -19.07 -22.14
N ALA A 119 10.42 -18.76 -22.41
CA ALA A 119 10.79 -18.08 -23.65
C ALA A 119 11.88 -18.85 -24.41
N GLY A 120 11.54 -19.39 -25.59
CA GLY A 120 12.51 -19.93 -26.53
C GLY A 120 13.52 -18.87 -27.01
N THR A 121 14.62 -19.30 -27.63
CA THR A 121 15.76 -18.43 -28.02
C THR A 121 15.35 -17.20 -28.85
N ILE A 122 14.37 -17.35 -29.74
CA ILE A 122 13.83 -16.26 -30.59
C ILE A 122 13.07 -15.23 -29.75
N THR A 123 12.23 -15.69 -28.82
CA THR A 123 11.51 -14.83 -27.87
C THR A 123 12.48 -14.06 -26.97
N ARG A 124 13.64 -14.65 -26.63
CA ARG A 124 14.69 -13.99 -25.85
C ARG A 124 15.32 -12.82 -26.59
N LEU A 125 15.59 -12.98 -27.89
CA LEU A 125 16.21 -11.93 -28.70
C LEU A 125 15.26 -10.73 -28.90
N SER A 126 14.00 -11.00 -29.26
CA SER A 126 12.99 -9.95 -29.44
C SER A 126 12.71 -9.20 -28.13
N THR A 127 12.66 -9.92 -27.00
CA THR A 127 12.50 -9.30 -25.68
C THR A 127 13.67 -8.35 -25.36
N SER A 128 14.91 -8.74 -25.66
CA SER A 128 16.08 -7.89 -25.43
C SER A 128 16.03 -6.58 -26.24
N LEU A 129 15.61 -6.65 -27.51
CA LEU A 129 15.47 -5.47 -28.39
C LEU A 129 14.38 -4.52 -27.88
N VAL A 130 13.20 -5.06 -27.58
CA VAL A 130 12.07 -4.29 -27.04
C VAL A 130 12.48 -3.59 -25.74
N LEU A 131 13.19 -4.27 -24.85
CA LEU A 131 13.61 -3.67 -23.59
C LEU A 131 14.66 -2.59 -23.77
N ASN A 132 15.60 -2.76 -24.70
CA ASN A 132 16.57 -1.72 -25.02
C ASN A 132 15.89 -0.50 -25.64
N TYR A 133 14.90 -0.70 -26.51
CA TYR A 133 14.05 0.38 -27.01
C TYR A 133 13.34 1.11 -25.87
N LEU A 134 12.67 0.37 -24.97
CA LEU A 134 11.96 0.95 -23.84
C LEU A 134 12.91 1.69 -22.89
N ARG A 135 14.11 1.19 -22.61
CA ARG A 135 15.11 1.89 -21.77
C ARG A 135 15.55 3.20 -22.41
N LYS A 136 15.88 3.17 -23.71
CA LYS A 136 16.26 4.38 -24.45
C LYS A 136 15.14 5.42 -24.44
N TRP A 137 13.91 4.98 -24.69
CA TRP A 137 12.74 5.85 -24.64
C TRP A 137 12.48 6.38 -23.22
N ASP A 138 12.64 5.56 -22.19
CA ASP A 138 12.42 5.94 -20.79
C ASP A 138 13.42 7.02 -20.34
N VAL A 139 14.69 6.91 -20.73
CA VAL A 139 15.71 7.94 -20.50
C VAL A 139 15.49 9.18 -21.37
N ALA A 140 15.14 9.01 -22.65
CA ALA A 140 14.93 10.16 -23.54
C ALA A 140 13.74 11.02 -23.07
N SER A 141 12.63 10.37 -22.72
CA SER A 141 11.42 11.04 -22.23
C SER A 141 11.61 11.71 -20.87
N SER A 142 12.50 11.20 -20.00
CA SER A 142 12.75 11.81 -18.69
C SER A 142 13.41 13.19 -18.81
N LYS A 143 14.10 13.49 -19.92
CA LYS A 143 14.69 14.82 -20.18
C LYS A 143 13.64 15.91 -20.41
N ARG A 144 12.44 15.54 -20.86
CA ARG A 144 11.33 16.48 -21.13
C ARG A 144 10.61 16.96 -19.87
N VAL A 145 10.72 16.21 -18.77
CA VAL A 145 10.12 16.57 -17.49
C VAL A 145 10.86 17.77 -16.90
N ASN A 146 10.16 18.84 -16.49
CA ASN A 146 10.79 19.98 -15.83
C ASN A 146 11.17 19.63 -14.39
N LYS A 147 10.24 19.06 -13.61
CA LYS A 147 10.45 18.73 -12.18
C LYS A 147 10.04 17.29 -11.87
N PHE A 148 10.92 16.55 -11.20
CA PHE A 148 10.59 15.24 -10.64
C PHE A 148 10.29 15.36 -9.15
N VAL A 149 9.21 14.69 -8.74
CA VAL A 149 8.87 14.47 -7.33
C VAL A 149 8.91 12.97 -7.07
N ALA A 150 9.82 12.53 -6.21
CA ALA A 150 9.98 11.15 -5.79
C ALA A 150 9.13 10.85 -4.55
N ILE A 151 8.63 9.61 -4.48
CA ILE A 151 7.84 9.14 -3.33
C ILE A 151 8.69 8.72 -2.12
N SER A 152 10.01 8.64 -2.28
CA SER A 152 10.97 8.25 -1.23
C SER A 152 12.39 8.64 -1.64
N LYS A 153 13.35 8.64 -0.70
CA LYS A 153 14.78 8.77 -1.03
C LYS A 153 15.24 7.58 -1.85
N TYR A 154 14.73 6.38 -1.55
CA TYR A 154 14.99 5.19 -2.35
C TYR A 154 14.62 5.37 -3.84
N ILE A 155 13.50 6.05 -4.12
CA ILE A 155 13.10 6.38 -5.48
C ILE A 155 13.87 7.56 -6.06
N ALA A 156 14.19 8.58 -5.26
CA ALA A 156 15.07 9.67 -5.68
C ALA A 156 16.43 9.14 -6.18
N ASP A 157 17.05 8.23 -5.43
CA ASP A 157 18.28 7.55 -5.85
C ASP A 157 18.11 6.77 -7.15
N ARG A 158 16.97 6.11 -7.34
CA ARG A 158 16.67 5.37 -8.58
C ARG A 158 16.47 6.32 -9.77
N ILE A 159 15.80 7.46 -9.57
CA ILE A 159 15.65 8.51 -10.59
C ILE A 159 17.03 9.04 -10.98
N LYS A 160 17.88 9.35 -10.00
CA LYS A 160 19.26 9.80 -10.24
C LYS A 160 20.10 8.77 -11.00
N ARG A 161 20.08 7.51 -10.57
CA ARG A 161 20.83 6.42 -11.25
C ARG A 161 20.35 6.14 -12.67
N ASN A 162 19.03 6.10 -12.89
CA ASN A 162 18.48 5.66 -14.18
C ASN A 162 18.36 6.80 -15.18
N TYR A 163 18.07 8.02 -14.70
CA TYR A 163 17.78 9.18 -15.55
C TYR A 163 18.85 10.28 -15.47
N GLY A 164 19.76 10.24 -14.50
CA GLY A 164 20.71 11.33 -14.26
C GLY A 164 20.03 12.64 -13.83
N ARG A 165 18.85 12.53 -13.20
CA ARG A 165 18.01 13.67 -12.80
C ARG A 165 17.88 13.74 -11.28
N GLU A 166 17.87 14.95 -10.75
CA GLU A 166 17.49 15.21 -9.36
C GLU A 166 15.96 15.21 -9.20
N SER A 167 15.49 14.97 -7.98
CA SER A 167 14.08 14.99 -7.64
C SER A 167 13.84 15.54 -6.24
N ASP A 168 12.81 16.34 -6.07
CA ASP A 168 12.27 16.69 -4.76
C ASP A 168 11.54 15.48 -4.17
N ILE A 169 11.33 15.45 -2.85
CA ILE A 169 10.69 14.31 -2.18
C ILE A 169 9.40 14.78 -1.51
N ILE A 170 8.29 14.16 -1.90
CA ILE A 170 7.00 14.30 -1.22
C ILE A 170 6.45 12.89 -1.02
N PHE A 171 6.30 12.50 0.24
CA PHE A 171 5.82 11.16 0.60
C PHE A 171 4.32 11.01 0.31
N PRO A 172 3.86 9.88 -0.25
CA PRO A 172 2.45 9.66 -0.55
C PRO A 172 1.59 9.47 0.72
N PRO A 173 0.28 9.68 0.61
CA PRO A 173 -0.61 9.73 1.76
C PRO A 173 -1.03 8.35 2.27
N VAL A 174 -1.25 8.25 3.58
CA VAL A 174 -2.07 7.22 4.23
C VAL A 174 -3.37 7.84 4.76
N ASP A 175 -4.48 7.10 4.74
CA ASP A 175 -5.75 7.58 5.28
C ASP A 175 -5.85 7.23 6.78
N CYS A 176 -5.37 8.13 7.65
CA CYS A 176 -5.41 7.92 9.10
C CYS A 176 -6.82 8.09 9.70
N SER A 177 -7.77 8.61 8.92
CA SER A 177 -9.18 8.72 9.31
C SER A 177 -9.90 7.38 9.17
N TYR A 178 -9.56 6.63 8.12
CA TYR A 178 -10.00 5.28 7.86
C TYR A 178 -9.20 4.27 8.69
N PHE A 179 -7.87 4.25 8.58
CA PHE A 179 -7.02 3.36 9.38
C PHE A 179 -6.80 3.96 10.77
N LYS A 180 -7.57 3.47 11.75
CA LYS A 180 -7.48 3.91 13.14
C LYS A 180 -7.77 2.78 14.12
N PRO A 181 -7.20 2.85 15.35
CA PRO A 181 -7.50 1.89 16.41
C PRO A 181 -9.00 1.81 16.68
N LYS A 182 -9.45 0.65 17.17
CA LYS A 182 -10.81 0.55 17.74
C LYS A 182 -10.94 1.60 18.85
N PRO A 183 -12.06 2.34 18.92
CA PRO A 183 -12.32 3.20 20.07
C PRO A 183 -12.21 2.34 21.34
N ALA A 184 -11.53 2.86 22.36
CA ALA A 184 -11.51 2.20 23.65
C ALA A 184 -12.96 1.94 24.05
N ARG A 185 -13.30 0.70 24.43
CA ARG A 185 -14.65 0.43 24.95
C ARG A 185 -14.87 1.43 26.08
N PRO A 186 -15.95 2.22 26.08
CA PRO A 186 -16.25 3.06 27.23
C PRO A 186 -16.26 2.15 28.45
N TYR A 187 -15.58 2.56 29.52
CA TYR A 187 -15.58 1.84 30.79
C TYR A 187 -17.05 1.56 31.13
N ARG A 188 -17.47 0.31 30.96
CA ARG A 188 -18.78 -0.12 31.43
C ARG A 188 -18.60 -0.21 32.93
N THR A 189 -18.96 0.85 33.65
CA THR A 189 -19.09 0.79 35.11
C THR A 189 -19.92 -0.45 35.41
N ALA A 190 -19.30 -1.43 36.07
CA ALA A 190 -20.03 -2.62 36.51
C ALA A 190 -21.28 -2.12 37.24
N PRO A 191 -22.48 -2.62 36.93
CA PRO A 191 -23.64 -2.28 37.75
C PRO A 191 -23.30 -2.65 39.18
N ALA A 192 -23.51 -1.71 40.10
CA ALA A 192 -23.29 -1.90 41.51
C ALA A 192 -23.88 -3.25 41.90
N ARG A 193 -23.06 -4.12 42.51
CA ARG A 193 -23.54 -5.38 43.07
C ARG A 193 -24.61 -5.03 44.10
N THR A 194 -25.88 -5.12 43.72
CA THR A 194 -26.97 -5.13 44.69
C THR A 194 -26.80 -6.38 45.52
N CYS A 195 -26.43 -6.20 46.80
CA CYS A 195 -26.44 -7.25 47.81
C CYS A 195 -27.81 -7.96 47.78
N PRO A 196 -27.85 -9.30 47.82
CA PRO A 196 -29.13 -10.01 47.82
C PRO A 196 -29.81 -9.79 49.16
N ASN A 197 -30.89 -9.01 49.16
CA ASN A 197 -31.72 -8.84 50.33
C ASN A 197 -32.51 -10.13 50.56
N ARG A 198 -32.16 -10.85 51.63
CA ARG A 198 -32.94 -11.97 52.17
C ARG A 198 -34.28 -11.42 52.66
N TYR A 199 -35.37 -11.71 51.97
CA TYR A 199 -36.64 -11.94 52.65
C TYR A 199 -37.46 -13.01 51.93
N ARG A 200 -37.76 -14.02 52.73
CA ARG A 200 -38.54 -15.23 52.44
C ARG A 200 -40.01 -14.86 52.64
N ARG A 201 -40.87 -15.04 51.64
CA ARG A 201 -42.30 -15.36 51.86
C ARG A 201 -42.82 -16.37 50.85
N VAL A 202 -43.63 -17.24 51.43
CA VAL A 202 -44.23 -18.47 50.94
C VAL A 202 -45.43 -18.17 50.03
N GLY A 203 -45.69 -19.05 49.07
CA GLY A 203 -47.09 -19.39 48.73
C GLY A 203 -47.49 -19.35 47.26
N THR A 204 -47.86 -20.54 46.76
CA THR A 204 -48.87 -20.83 45.71
C THR A 204 -48.50 -20.69 44.22
N ARG A 205 -48.43 -21.84 43.54
CA ARG A 205 -48.86 -22.08 42.14
C ARG A 205 -50.38 -22.40 42.16
N PRO A 206 -51.14 -22.57 41.04
CA PRO A 206 -50.75 -22.63 39.61
C PRO A 206 -51.71 -21.89 38.63
N ARG A 207 -51.37 -21.77 37.33
CA ARG A 207 -52.04 -22.47 36.20
C ARG A 207 -51.64 -21.92 34.83
N GLN A 208 -51.88 -22.82 33.87
CA GLN A 208 -51.54 -22.92 32.46
C GLN A 208 -52.71 -22.46 31.58
N LYS A 209 -52.42 -22.16 30.30
CA LYS A 209 -53.25 -21.60 29.20
C LYS A 209 -52.92 -20.09 29.00
N ASP A 210 -52.45 -19.62 27.85
CA ASP A 210 -52.89 -19.93 26.50
C ASP A 210 -51.76 -20.19 25.50
N ILE A 211 -52.03 -21.18 24.66
CA ILE A 211 -51.33 -21.54 23.43
C ILE A 211 -52.10 -20.88 22.28
N VAL A 212 -51.37 -20.57 21.20
CA VAL A 212 -51.77 -20.45 19.78
C VAL A 212 -51.54 -19.06 19.21
N GLY A 213 -50.50 -19.00 18.38
CA GLY A 213 -50.14 -17.88 17.51
C GLY A 213 -48.82 -18.14 16.77
N LEU A 214 -48.62 -19.37 16.27
CA LEU A 214 -47.52 -19.70 15.37
C LEU A 214 -47.88 -19.26 13.94
N ALA A 215 -47.07 -18.38 13.38
CA ALA A 215 -46.86 -18.27 11.95
C ALA A 215 -45.34 -18.09 11.69
N ASN A 216 -44.69 -19.25 11.56
CA ASN A 216 -43.54 -19.56 10.72
C ASN A 216 -42.49 -18.47 10.44
N ASP A 217 -41.50 -18.38 11.33
CA ASP A 217 -40.10 -18.19 10.95
C ASP A 217 -39.40 -19.53 11.06
N VAL A 218 -38.93 -20.08 9.94
CA VAL A 218 -38.06 -21.27 9.93
C VAL A 218 -36.85 -21.05 9.02
N ASP A 219 -35.76 -20.74 9.71
CA ASP A 219 -34.37 -21.17 9.52
C ASP A 219 -33.70 -21.16 8.14
N GLY A 220 -32.61 -20.39 8.10
CA GLY A 220 -31.48 -20.54 7.18
C GLY A 220 -30.18 -20.08 7.83
N ARG A 221 -29.76 -20.80 8.87
CA ARG A 221 -28.59 -20.58 9.74
C ARG A 221 -27.29 -20.20 9.00
N ALA A 222 -26.72 -19.06 9.37
CA ALA A 222 -25.28 -18.79 9.38
C ALA A 222 -24.92 -17.83 10.53
N GLY A 223 -25.25 -18.23 11.76
CA GLY A 223 -24.75 -17.59 12.98
C GLY A 223 -23.27 -17.90 13.17
N GLY A 224 -22.41 -17.17 12.46
CA GLY A 224 -20.98 -17.14 12.71
C GLY A 224 -20.72 -16.48 14.07
N ARG A 225 -20.14 -17.25 15.00
CA ARG A 225 -19.76 -16.84 16.35
C ARG A 225 -19.05 -15.48 16.35
N SER A 226 -19.73 -14.45 16.84
CA SER A 226 -19.16 -13.13 17.18
C SER A 226 -18.34 -13.23 18.47
N GLY A 227 -17.24 -13.96 18.41
CA GLY A 227 -16.34 -14.26 19.52
C GLY A 227 -14.95 -14.64 19.02
N GLU A 228 -14.38 -13.89 18.08
CA GLU A 228 -12.94 -13.97 17.84
C GLU A 228 -12.22 -13.38 19.05
N ALA A 229 -11.45 -14.23 19.71
CA ALA A 229 -10.55 -13.87 20.79
C ALA A 229 -9.60 -12.74 20.34
N ASN A 230 -9.15 -11.95 21.31
CA ASN A 230 -8.22 -10.84 21.11
C ASN A 230 -6.92 -11.34 20.44
N GLY A 231 -6.73 -11.04 19.15
CA GLY A 231 -5.48 -10.54 18.56
C GLY A 231 -4.15 -11.30 18.67
N ASP A 232 -4.13 -12.62 18.89
CA ASP A 232 -2.89 -13.39 19.05
C ASP A 232 -2.27 -13.88 17.72
N PHE A 233 -2.20 -13.02 16.70
CA PHE A 233 -1.66 -13.38 15.37
C PHE A 233 -0.83 -12.27 14.74
N TYR A 234 0.08 -12.64 13.85
CA TYR A 234 0.82 -11.74 12.98
C TYR A 234 0.10 -11.58 11.65
N LEU A 235 0.21 -10.41 11.04
CA LEU A 235 -0.48 -10.11 9.79
C LEU A 235 0.52 -9.82 8.67
N MET A 236 0.24 -10.27 7.46
CA MET A 236 0.86 -9.80 6.23
C MET A 236 -0.22 -9.38 5.25
N VAL A 237 -0.09 -8.19 4.65
CA VAL A 237 -1.02 -7.70 3.62
C VAL A 237 -0.22 -7.38 2.36
N SER A 238 -0.37 -8.16 1.31
CA SER A 238 0.37 -7.93 0.06
C SER A 238 -0.18 -8.74 -1.12
N PRO A 239 -0.04 -8.28 -2.37
CA PRO A 239 -0.17 -9.16 -3.53
C PRO A 239 0.78 -10.36 -3.43
N LEU A 240 0.33 -11.55 -3.80
CA LEU A 240 1.14 -12.77 -3.75
C LEU A 240 2.07 -12.85 -4.97
N ALA A 241 3.12 -12.04 -4.94
CA ALA A 241 4.14 -11.94 -5.98
C ALA A 241 5.55 -12.23 -5.42
N PRO A 242 6.47 -12.77 -6.23
CA PRO A 242 7.79 -13.20 -5.74
C PRO A 242 8.58 -12.12 -5.02
N ASN A 243 8.51 -10.86 -5.48
CA ASN A 243 9.25 -9.76 -4.85
C ASN A 243 8.71 -9.35 -3.47
N LYS A 244 7.52 -9.82 -3.07
CA LYS A 244 6.94 -9.58 -1.74
C LYS A 244 7.49 -10.52 -0.68
N ARG A 245 8.20 -11.58 -1.10
CA ARG A 245 8.84 -12.57 -0.24
C ARG A 245 7.91 -13.21 0.80
N VAL A 246 6.70 -13.57 0.36
CA VAL A 246 5.73 -14.28 1.20
C VAL A 246 6.27 -15.66 1.61
N ASP A 247 7.10 -16.28 0.78
CA ASP A 247 7.89 -17.49 1.07
C ASP A 247 8.63 -17.40 2.40
N ILE A 248 9.39 -16.32 2.61
CA ILE A 248 10.15 -16.09 3.84
C ILE A 248 9.21 -16.02 5.05
N ALA A 249 8.10 -15.30 4.94
CA ALA A 249 7.15 -15.20 6.04
C ALA A 249 6.58 -16.57 6.40
N ILE A 250 6.11 -17.34 5.41
CA ILE A 250 5.56 -18.67 5.65
C ILE A 250 6.60 -19.60 6.30
N GLU A 251 7.81 -19.68 5.74
CA GLU A 251 8.87 -20.54 6.27
C GLU A 251 9.28 -20.15 7.69
N SER A 252 9.37 -18.85 7.99
CA SER A 252 9.70 -18.36 9.34
C SER A 252 8.62 -18.75 10.34
N PHE A 253 7.35 -18.53 9.99
CA PHE A 253 6.24 -18.77 10.90
C PHE A 253 5.94 -20.26 11.07
N ASN A 254 6.18 -21.09 10.06
CA ASN A 254 6.15 -22.55 10.22
C ASN A 254 7.18 -23.02 11.26
N LYS A 255 8.41 -22.45 11.26
CA LYS A 255 9.45 -22.77 12.25
C LYS A 255 9.09 -22.29 13.66
N LEU A 256 8.50 -21.09 13.77
CA LEU A 256 8.13 -20.49 15.05
C LEU A 256 6.87 -21.12 15.67
N GLY A 257 6.00 -21.74 14.87
CA GLY A 257 4.70 -22.24 15.32
C GLY A 257 3.69 -21.16 15.70
N LEU A 258 3.98 -19.88 15.40
CA LEU A 258 3.13 -18.73 15.74
C LEU A 258 2.05 -18.50 14.67
N PRO A 259 0.85 -18.00 15.02
CA PRO A 259 -0.19 -17.75 14.03
C PRO A 259 0.16 -16.60 13.07
N LEU A 260 0.08 -16.85 11.77
CA LEU A 260 0.25 -15.85 10.70
C LEU A 260 -0.97 -15.83 9.78
N LYS A 261 -1.58 -14.66 9.61
CA LYS A 261 -2.62 -14.43 8.61
C LYS A 261 -2.05 -13.63 7.44
N ILE A 262 -2.32 -14.08 6.21
CA ILE A 262 -1.82 -13.47 4.98
C ILE A 262 -3.02 -13.07 4.12
N ILE A 263 -3.18 -11.77 3.89
CA ILE A 263 -4.23 -11.21 3.05
C ILE A 263 -3.63 -10.74 1.72
N GLY A 264 -4.20 -11.24 0.63
CA GLY A 264 -3.88 -10.85 -0.74
C GLY A 264 -3.97 -12.01 -1.72
N SER A 265 -3.90 -11.68 -3.01
CA SER A 265 -3.98 -12.64 -4.11
C SER A 265 -2.85 -12.40 -5.11
N GLY A 266 -2.52 -13.40 -5.92
CA GLY A 266 -1.45 -13.25 -6.91
C GLY A 266 -0.97 -14.56 -7.53
N GLN A 267 0.04 -14.45 -8.39
CA GLN A 267 0.50 -15.57 -9.22
C GLN A 267 1.16 -16.72 -8.43
N GLU A 268 1.64 -16.46 -7.22
CA GLU A 268 2.31 -17.46 -6.38
C GLU A 268 1.34 -18.21 -5.45
N GLU A 269 0.03 -17.97 -5.52
CA GLU A 269 -0.96 -18.46 -4.54
C GLU A 269 -0.91 -19.98 -4.33
N ARG A 270 -0.89 -20.77 -5.41
CA ARG A 270 -0.80 -22.25 -5.31
C ARG A 270 0.47 -22.71 -4.61
N LYS A 271 1.61 -22.10 -4.95
CA LYS A 271 2.90 -22.43 -4.35
C LYS A 271 2.90 -22.09 -2.86
N LEU A 272 2.47 -20.88 -2.51
CA LEU A 272 2.44 -20.42 -1.12
C LEU A 272 1.46 -21.24 -0.27
N GLN A 273 0.30 -21.63 -0.83
CA GLN A 273 -0.64 -22.53 -0.17
C GLN A 273 -0.01 -23.89 0.16
N SER A 274 0.82 -24.43 -0.73
CA SER A 274 1.53 -25.70 -0.48
C SER A 274 2.63 -25.60 0.58
N MET A 275 3.14 -24.39 0.83
CA MET A 275 4.15 -24.13 1.86
C MET A 275 3.54 -23.87 3.25
N ALA A 276 2.27 -23.48 3.31
CA ALA A 276 1.62 -23.05 4.54
C ALA A 276 1.43 -24.22 5.53
N GLY A 277 1.98 -24.06 6.74
CA GLY A 277 1.72 -24.96 7.86
C GLY A 277 0.35 -24.69 8.51
N LYS A 278 -0.01 -25.49 9.52
CA LYS A 278 -1.32 -25.40 10.21
C LYS A 278 -1.57 -24.05 10.91
N ASN A 279 -0.52 -23.30 11.18
CA ASN A 279 -0.53 -21.99 11.84
C ASN A 279 -0.54 -20.81 10.85
N VAL A 280 -0.50 -21.07 9.54
CA VAL A 280 -0.49 -20.04 8.50
C VAL A 280 -1.80 -20.08 7.71
N GLU A 281 -2.53 -18.97 7.73
CA GLU A 281 -3.82 -18.82 7.05
C GLU A 281 -3.67 -17.87 5.85
N LEU A 282 -3.84 -18.38 4.62
CA LEU A 282 -3.95 -17.56 3.41
C LEU A 282 -5.42 -17.22 3.18
N MET A 283 -5.76 -15.93 3.22
CA MET A 283 -7.14 -15.45 3.20
C MET A 283 -7.60 -14.99 1.81
N GLY A 284 -6.71 -15.00 0.80
CA GLY A 284 -7.02 -14.45 -0.52
C GLY A 284 -7.29 -12.95 -0.52
N TRP A 285 -8.00 -12.45 -1.54
CA TRP A 285 -8.45 -11.05 -1.57
C TRP A 285 -9.51 -10.81 -0.51
N GLN A 286 -9.41 -9.69 0.21
CA GLN A 286 -10.35 -9.29 1.25
C GLN A 286 -10.78 -7.84 1.05
N PRO A 287 -12.05 -7.49 1.38
CA PRO A 287 -12.51 -6.12 1.44
C PRO A 287 -11.72 -5.25 2.43
N ASP A 288 -11.67 -3.93 2.18
CA ASP A 288 -10.84 -2.99 2.95
C ASP A 288 -11.23 -2.92 4.44
N ASP A 289 -12.48 -3.17 4.81
CA ASP A 289 -12.96 -3.19 6.19
C ASP A 289 -12.47 -4.44 6.94
N VAL A 290 -12.43 -5.59 6.26
CA VAL A 290 -11.83 -6.83 6.77
C VAL A 290 -10.33 -6.63 6.97
N VAL A 291 -9.63 -6.07 5.98
CA VAL A 291 -8.20 -5.72 6.08
C VAL A 291 -7.94 -4.83 7.28
N ARG A 292 -8.73 -3.75 7.43
CA ARG A 292 -8.63 -2.84 8.57
C ARG A 292 -8.87 -3.54 9.90
N ASN A 293 -9.88 -4.41 10.01
CA ASN A 293 -10.13 -5.15 11.25
C ASN A 293 -8.92 -6.03 11.62
N HIS A 294 -8.28 -6.65 10.63
CA HIS A 294 -7.05 -7.43 10.86
C HIS A 294 -5.89 -6.56 11.33
N TYR A 295 -5.68 -5.38 10.72
CA TYR A 295 -4.71 -4.42 11.23
C TYR A 295 -4.98 -4.06 12.69
N VAL A 296 -6.23 -3.79 13.07
CA VAL A 296 -6.54 -3.40 14.46
C VAL A 296 -6.31 -4.54 15.46
N ASN A 297 -6.44 -5.80 15.04
CA ASN A 297 -6.35 -6.94 15.95
C ASN A 297 -4.99 -7.62 15.96
N CYS A 298 -4.15 -7.51 14.93
CA CYS A 298 -2.86 -8.23 14.90
C CYS A 298 -1.87 -7.76 15.98
N LYS A 299 -0.86 -8.59 16.28
CA LYS A 299 0.30 -8.24 17.13
C LYS A 299 1.21 -7.23 16.44
N ALA A 300 1.62 -7.59 15.24
CA ALA A 300 2.50 -6.81 14.39
C ALA A 300 2.23 -7.16 12.92
N LEU A 301 2.59 -6.24 12.04
CA LEU A 301 2.64 -6.46 10.60
C LEU A 301 4.00 -7.03 10.20
N ILE A 302 4.02 -8.05 9.35
CA ILE A 302 5.21 -8.65 8.75
C ILE A 302 5.40 -8.09 7.33
N PHE A 303 6.58 -7.54 7.06
CA PHE A 303 6.89 -6.85 5.81
C PHE A 303 8.26 -7.26 5.23
N PRO A 304 8.35 -8.45 4.63
CA PRO A 304 9.64 -9.03 4.22
C PRO A 304 10.11 -8.59 2.83
N GLY A 305 9.23 -8.03 2.01
CA GLY A 305 9.52 -7.57 0.66
C GLY A 305 10.22 -6.21 0.61
N VAL A 306 10.92 -5.94 -0.50
CA VAL A 306 11.42 -4.60 -0.81
C VAL A 306 10.37 -3.84 -1.60
N GLU A 307 9.93 -2.71 -1.06
CA GLU A 307 8.96 -1.82 -1.69
C GLU A 307 9.51 -0.41 -1.91
N ASP A 308 8.88 0.37 -2.80
CA ASP A 308 9.35 1.72 -3.12
C ASP A 308 9.12 2.72 -1.99
N PHE A 309 7.99 2.58 -1.29
CA PHE A 309 7.61 3.45 -0.17
C PHE A 309 7.11 2.67 1.04
N GLY A 310 6.22 1.69 0.85
CA GLY A 310 5.66 0.91 1.97
C GLY A 310 4.46 1.59 2.63
N ILE A 311 3.37 1.75 1.87
CA ILE A 311 2.11 2.26 2.41
C ILE A 311 1.47 1.31 3.42
N VAL A 312 1.61 0.00 3.21
CA VAL A 312 1.09 -1.05 4.10
C VAL A 312 1.65 -0.96 5.53
N PRO A 313 2.97 -0.73 5.72
CA PRO A 313 3.52 -0.32 7.03
C PRO A 313 2.80 0.87 7.67
N LEU A 314 2.51 1.94 6.92
CA LEU A 314 1.82 3.10 7.45
C LEU A 314 0.35 2.82 7.80
N GLU A 315 -0.34 1.96 7.04
CA GLU A 315 -1.72 1.53 7.34
C GLU A 315 -1.78 0.75 8.67
N ALA A 316 -0.80 -0.13 8.92
CA ALA A 316 -0.65 -0.83 10.20
C ALA A 316 -0.31 0.15 11.34
N GLN A 317 0.63 1.05 11.12
CA GLN A 317 1.03 2.05 12.12
C GLN A 317 -0.12 3.01 12.44
N ALA A 318 -0.95 3.40 11.46
CA ALA A 318 -2.14 4.20 11.68
C ALA A 318 -3.13 3.49 12.62
N CYS A 319 -3.19 2.15 12.60
CA CYS A 319 -3.94 1.33 13.56
C CYS A 319 -3.20 1.11 14.91
N GLY A 320 -2.05 1.74 15.12
CA GLY A 320 -1.22 1.61 16.32
C GLY A 320 -0.44 0.30 16.38
N LYS A 321 -0.13 -0.33 15.23
CA LYS A 321 0.58 -1.62 15.19
C LYS A 321 2.04 -1.51 14.78
N PRO A 322 2.94 -2.16 15.53
CA PRO A 322 4.34 -2.23 15.14
C PRO A 322 4.52 -3.04 13.86
N VAL A 323 5.62 -2.77 13.16
CA VAL A 323 5.97 -3.44 11.90
C VAL A 323 7.31 -4.14 12.04
N ILE A 324 7.39 -5.40 11.63
CA ILE A 324 8.64 -6.16 11.49
C ILE A 324 8.98 -6.22 10.00
N ALA A 325 10.02 -5.50 9.59
CA ALA A 325 10.30 -5.26 8.18
C ALA A 325 11.72 -5.63 7.76
N TYR A 326 11.90 -5.95 6.49
CA TYR A 326 13.24 -6.06 5.90
C TYR A 326 13.85 -4.66 5.75
N ALA A 327 15.10 -4.48 6.19
CA ALA A 327 15.79 -3.19 6.28
C ALA A 327 16.23 -2.59 4.91
N LYS A 328 15.31 -2.47 3.95
CA LYS A 328 15.62 -1.99 2.60
C LYS A 328 14.42 -1.31 1.92
N GLY A 329 14.72 -0.36 1.03
CA GLY A 329 13.71 0.37 0.27
C GLY A 329 12.87 1.29 1.16
N GLY A 330 11.61 1.47 0.82
CA GLY A 330 10.68 2.39 1.50
C GLY A 330 10.39 2.07 2.96
N ALA A 331 10.65 0.83 3.42
CA ALA A 331 10.53 0.48 4.84
C ALA A 331 11.42 1.37 5.72
N LEU A 332 12.58 1.80 5.23
CA LEU A 332 13.49 2.70 5.92
C LEU A 332 12.98 4.16 6.01
N GLU A 333 11.97 4.53 5.22
CA GLU A 333 11.37 5.87 5.24
C GLU A 333 10.20 5.94 6.23
N THR A 334 9.50 4.82 6.41
CA THR A 334 8.19 4.78 7.08
C THR A 334 8.25 4.19 8.48
N ILE A 335 9.30 3.45 8.83
CA ILE A 335 9.44 2.77 10.13
C ILE A 335 10.58 3.40 10.93
N VAL A 336 10.29 3.74 12.18
CA VAL A 336 11.30 4.15 13.16
C VAL A 336 11.77 2.90 13.89
N PRO A 337 13.04 2.47 13.72
CA PRO A 337 13.51 1.23 14.32
C PRO A 337 13.69 1.35 15.83
N LEU A 338 13.43 0.25 16.53
CA LEU A 338 13.84 0.05 17.92
C LEU A 338 15.37 0.09 18.06
N ASP A 339 16.07 -0.69 17.22
CA ASP A 339 17.53 -0.81 17.25
C ASP A 339 18.20 0.24 16.34
N LYS A 340 18.13 1.53 16.74
CA LYS A 340 18.64 2.68 15.95
C LYS A 340 20.14 2.62 15.66
N ASP A 341 20.90 2.01 16.58
CA ASP A 341 22.37 2.00 16.54
C ASP A 341 22.90 1.16 15.36
N LYS A 342 22.15 0.16 14.88
CA LYS A 342 22.51 -0.66 13.70
C LYS A 342 22.38 0.08 12.35
N LEU A 343 21.73 1.23 12.32
CA LEU A 343 21.49 2.01 11.11
C LEU A 343 22.26 3.34 11.08
N ASN A 344 23.20 3.56 12.02
CA ASN A 344 23.92 4.83 12.20
C ASN A 344 22.98 6.05 12.30
N ILE A 345 21.75 5.87 12.80
CA ILE A 345 20.78 6.96 12.97
C ILE A 345 21.14 7.68 14.27
N LYS A 346 21.66 8.92 14.17
CA LYS A 346 21.98 9.75 15.35
C LYS A 346 20.77 9.85 16.28
N ARG A 347 20.96 9.50 17.55
CA ARG A 347 19.98 9.78 18.61
C ARG A 347 19.80 11.29 18.68
N GLN A 348 18.60 11.80 18.40
CA GLN A 348 18.27 13.15 18.84
C GLN A 348 18.13 13.11 20.36
N ASN A 349 18.93 13.92 21.04
CA ASN A 349 19.07 13.92 22.50
C ASN A 349 17.70 14.00 23.20
N GLY A 350 17.46 13.07 24.12
CA GLY A 350 16.39 13.17 25.12
C GLY A 350 15.03 12.52 24.80
N GLN A 351 14.87 11.77 23.69
CA GLN A 351 13.58 11.14 23.37
C GLN A 351 13.45 9.70 23.89
N SER A 352 12.40 9.50 24.70
CA SER A 352 11.76 8.22 24.98
C SER A 352 11.54 7.40 23.69
N ASN A 353 11.45 6.07 23.82
CA ASN A 353 11.55 5.09 22.76
C ASN A 353 10.44 5.24 21.68
N ASN A 354 10.65 6.12 20.69
CA ASN A 354 9.70 6.37 19.59
C ASN A 354 9.66 5.25 18.52
N ALA A 355 9.98 4.02 18.88
CA ALA A 355 10.07 2.92 17.93
C ALA A 355 8.68 2.57 17.37
N THR A 356 8.61 2.42 16.05
CA THR A 356 7.39 1.97 15.36
C THR A 356 7.53 0.60 14.73
N GLY A 357 8.72 0.02 14.79
CA GLY A 357 8.95 -1.33 14.32
C GLY A 357 10.34 -1.85 14.63
N LEU A 358 10.60 -3.05 14.11
CA LEU A 358 11.87 -3.74 14.19
C LEU A 358 12.31 -4.15 12.79
N PHE A 359 13.59 -4.02 12.50
CA PHE A 359 14.15 -4.45 11.23
C PHE A 359 14.86 -5.79 11.36
N PHE A 360 14.77 -6.58 10.29
CA PHE A 360 15.68 -7.68 10.03
C PHE A 360 16.52 -7.38 8.79
N TYR A 361 17.76 -7.86 8.76
CA TYR A 361 18.80 -7.32 7.88
C TYR A 361 19.22 -8.28 6.77
N GLU A 362 18.86 -9.56 6.89
CA GLU A 362 19.06 -10.56 5.84
C GLU A 362 17.70 -11.03 5.34
N GLN A 363 17.51 -11.11 4.02
CA GLN A 363 16.21 -11.51 3.46
C GLN A 363 16.06 -13.04 3.50
N THR A 364 16.08 -13.62 4.71
CA THR A 364 16.06 -15.05 5.00
C THR A 364 15.03 -15.39 6.09
N PRO A 365 14.49 -16.62 6.11
CA PRO A 365 13.57 -17.07 7.15
C PRO A 365 14.15 -16.97 8.57
N GLU A 366 15.45 -17.26 8.72
CA GLU A 366 16.15 -17.25 10.00
C GLU A 366 16.23 -15.84 10.58
N SER A 367 16.55 -14.85 9.73
CA SER A 367 16.64 -13.44 10.15
C SER A 367 15.27 -12.89 10.55
N LEU A 368 14.21 -13.23 9.80
CA LEU A 368 12.85 -12.86 10.17
C LEU A 368 12.40 -13.56 11.45
N ALA A 369 12.69 -14.86 11.62
CA ALA A 369 12.34 -15.60 12.82
C ALA A 369 13.00 -15.01 14.08
N HIS A 370 14.29 -14.66 13.99
CA HIS A 370 15.01 -13.94 15.05
C HIS A 370 14.32 -12.61 15.39
N ALA A 371 13.98 -11.82 14.37
CA ALA A 371 13.32 -10.53 14.55
C ALA A 371 11.94 -10.66 15.23
N VAL A 372 11.17 -11.70 14.91
CA VAL A 372 9.90 -12.02 15.57
C VAL A 372 10.13 -12.43 17.04
N HIS A 373 11.12 -13.27 17.33
CA HIS A 373 11.48 -13.62 18.71
C HIS A 373 11.87 -12.39 19.52
N SER A 374 12.78 -11.57 18.98
CA SER A 374 13.20 -10.28 19.54
C SER A 374 12.04 -9.33 19.79
N PHE A 375 11.01 -9.36 18.93
CA PHE A 375 9.80 -8.58 19.12
C PHE A 375 8.95 -9.11 20.27
N GLU A 376 8.74 -10.42 20.39
CA GLU A 376 7.98 -11.01 21.50
C GLU A 376 8.58 -10.68 22.88
N GLU A 377 9.92 -10.65 22.99
CA GLU A 377 10.63 -10.29 24.22
C GLU A 377 10.53 -8.80 24.57
N ARG A 378 10.29 -7.94 23.57
CA ARG A 378 10.39 -6.47 23.71
C ARG A 378 9.12 -5.73 23.31
N LYS A 379 8.01 -6.44 23.12
CA LYS A 379 6.74 -5.88 22.61
C LYS A 379 6.17 -4.76 23.49
N ASP A 380 6.45 -4.79 24.79
CA ASP A 380 6.00 -3.77 25.75
C ASP A 380 6.70 -2.42 25.57
N LEU A 381 7.79 -2.37 24.78
CA LEU A 381 8.48 -1.13 24.42
C LEU A 381 7.78 -0.33 23.31
N PHE A 382 6.77 -0.90 22.65
CA PHE A 382 6.07 -0.26 21.54
C PHE A 382 4.78 0.43 22.01
N ASP A 383 4.79 1.76 22.00
CA ASP A 383 3.62 2.56 22.33
C ASP A 383 2.72 2.76 21.10
N LYS A 384 1.43 2.39 21.24
CA LYS A 384 0.44 2.46 20.14
C LYS A 384 0.17 3.89 19.67
N GLN A 385 0.19 4.87 20.58
CA GLN A 385 -0.05 6.28 20.26
C GLN A 385 1.15 6.87 19.52
N VAL A 386 2.37 6.54 19.95
CA VAL A 386 3.61 6.91 19.26
C VAL A 386 3.64 6.34 17.84
N ILE A 387 3.33 5.05 17.70
CA ILE A 387 3.25 4.37 16.40
C ILE A 387 2.25 5.10 15.48
N ARG A 388 1.05 5.39 15.99
CA ARG A 388 0.03 6.11 15.23
C ARG A 388 0.48 7.52 14.84
N LYS A 389 1.09 8.26 15.76
CA LYS A 389 1.58 9.62 15.51
C LYS A 389 2.61 9.67 14.38
N ASN A 390 3.44 8.63 14.23
CA ASN A 390 4.33 8.52 13.07
C ASN A 390 3.53 8.44 11.77
N ALA A 391 2.51 7.57 11.69
CA ALA A 391 1.66 7.45 10.50
C ALA A 391 0.89 8.74 10.19
N GLU A 392 0.42 9.46 11.21
CA GLU A 392 -0.29 10.73 11.04
C GLU A 392 0.56 11.82 10.39
N SER A 393 1.91 11.73 10.46
CA SER A 393 2.80 12.65 9.72
C SER A 393 2.78 12.44 8.19
N PHE A 394 2.18 11.34 7.73
CA PHE A 394 1.94 10.98 6.33
C PHE A 394 0.45 11.07 5.97
N ASP A 395 -0.38 11.67 6.83
CA ASP A 395 -1.81 11.73 6.60
C ASP A 395 -2.16 12.48 5.30
N ARG A 396 -3.31 12.13 4.75
CA ARG A 396 -3.82 12.65 3.48
C ARG A 396 -3.87 14.17 3.43
N VAL A 397 -4.24 14.83 4.53
CA VAL A 397 -4.30 16.31 4.61
C VAL A 397 -2.90 16.91 4.44
N ILE A 398 -1.90 16.36 5.12
CA ILE A 398 -0.51 16.82 5.04
C ILE A 398 0.04 16.66 3.63
N PHE A 399 -0.23 15.52 2.98
CA PHE A 399 0.18 15.32 1.59
C PHE A 399 -0.48 16.34 0.66
N LYS A 400 -1.78 16.56 0.80
CA LYS A 400 -2.56 17.49 -0.03
C LYS A 400 -2.03 18.92 0.06
N ASP A 401 -1.70 19.38 1.27
CA ASP A 401 -1.13 20.71 1.47
C ASP A 401 0.29 20.83 0.91
N LYS A 402 1.14 19.83 1.16
CA LYS A 402 2.52 19.81 0.62
C LYS A 402 2.53 19.86 -0.90
N ILE A 403 1.71 19.02 -1.56
CA ILE A 403 1.72 18.96 -3.02
C ILE A 403 1.09 20.21 -3.65
N ARG A 404 0.04 20.77 -3.05
CA ARG A 404 -0.55 22.06 -3.49
C ARG A 404 0.51 23.15 -3.48
N ASN A 405 1.14 23.38 -2.32
CA ASN A 405 2.14 24.43 -2.14
C ASN A 405 3.33 24.22 -3.08
N TYR A 406 3.76 22.98 -3.26
CA TYR A 406 4.84 22.64 -4.18
C TYR A 406 4.49 23.01 -5.64
N ILE A 407 3.30 22.62 -6.10
CA ILE A 407 2.86 22.90 -7.47
C ILE A 407 2.74 24.41 -7.70
N GLU A 408 2.07 25.13 -6.78
CA GLU A 408 1.93 26.60 -6.86
C GLU A 408 3.30 27.28 -6.93
N GLN A 409 4.22 26.89 -6.04
CA GLN A 409 5.58 27.42 -6.05
C GLN A 409 6.28 27.15 -7.39
N LYS A 410 6.27 25.91 -7.88
CA LYS A 410 6.98 25.55 -9.12
C LYS A 410 6.35 26.17 -10.36
N TYR A 411 5.03 26.32 -10.37
CA TYR A 411 4.32 27.02 -11.42
C TYR A 411 4.71 28.50 -11.48
N ASN A 412 4.73 29.19 -10.34
CA ASN A 412 5.15 30.60 -10.29
C ASN A 412 6.63 30.78 -10.68
N GLU A 413 7.53 29.91 -10.19
CA GLU A 413 8.95 29.90 -10.61
C GLU A 413 9.08 29.74 -12.14
N PHE A 414 8.28 28.86 -12.75
CA PHE A 414 8.31 28.59 -14.18
C PHE A 414 7.77 29.77 -15.01
N ARG A 415 6.65 30.36 -14.60
CA ARG A 415 6.05 31.53 -15.26
C ARG A 415 6.98 32.73 -15.23
N ASN A 416 7.65 32.96 -14.09
CA ASN A 416 8.59 34.06 -13.93
C ASN A 416 9.89 33.87 -14.74
N ALA A 417 10.30 32.62 -14.99
CA ALA A 417 11.47 32.32 -15.82
C ALA A 417 11.19 32.39 -17.33
N SER A 418 9.90 32.38 -17.72
CA SER A 418 9.43 32.45 -19.10
C SER A 418 8.92 33.83 -19.51
N SER A 419 8.84 34.76 -18.56
CA SER A 419 8.59 36.20 -18.76
C SER A 419 9.92 36.92 -18.90
#